data_AF-A0A329Y3B2-F1
#
_entry.id   AF-A0A329Y3B2-F1
#
_cell.length_a   1.000
_cell.length_b   1.000
_cell.length_c   1.000
_cell.angle_alpha   90.00
_cell.angle_beta   90.00
_cell.angle_gamma   90.00
#
_symmetry.space_group_name_H-M   'P 1'
#
loop_
_entity.id
_entity.type
_entity.pdbx_description
1 polymer ?
#
loop_
_entity_poly.entity_id
_entity_poly.type
_entity_poly.pdbx_seq_one_letter_code
_entity_poly.pdbx_strand_id
1 'polypeptide(L)' 'MTTASAQTDEPQSDQVASVLELFEGNACAAMGALLAELQFVRGQLALCEAGMSVGFTRGWVPSFEIGGDSNV' A
#
# COMPACT_ATOMS: atom_id res chain seq x y z
N MET A 1 6.61 10.57 22.78
CA MET A 1 5.49 10.54 21.82
C MET A 1 5.26 9.08 21.48
N THR A 2 4.30 8.43 22.15
CA THR A 2 4.00 7.00 22.01
C THR A 2 3.04 6.83 20.83
N THR A 3 3.50 6.19 19.76
CA THR A 3 2.62 5.62 18.75
C THR A 3 2.16 4.26 19.28
N ALA A 4 0.97 4.24 19.87
CA ALA A 4 0.30 3.01 20.24
C ALA A 4 0.07 2.19 18.96
N SER A 5 0.79 1.08 18.83
CA SER A 5 0.46 0.03 17.88
C SER A 5 -0.94 -0.45 18.23
N ALA A 6 -1.94 -0.08 17.43
CA ALA A 6 -3.25 -0.70 17.47
C ALA A 6 -3.12 -2.11 16.88
N GLN A 7 -2.45 -3.00 17.61
CA GLN A 7 -2.65 -4.43 17.43
C GLN A 7 -4.01 -4.74 18.00
N THR A 8 -5.02 -4.69 17.13
CA THR A 8 -6.30 -5.34 17.40
C THR A 8 -6.00 -6.83 17.56
N ASP A 9 -6.13 -7.31 18.79
CA ASP A 9 -6.04 -8.72 19.17
C ASP A 9 -7.31 -9.45 18.67
N GLU A 10 -7.59 -9.36 17.37
CA GLU A 10 -8.42 -10.38 16.71
C GLU A 10 -7.61 -11.68 16.77
N PRO A 11 -8.22 -12.86 16.90
CA PRO A 11 -7.46 -14.10 16.95
C PRO A 11 -6.61 -14.21 15.68
N GLN A 12 -5.30 -13.96 15.79
CA GLN A 12 -4.35 -13.91 14.66
C GLN A 12 -4.40 -15.19 13.80
N SER A 13 -4.80 -16.31 14.40
CA SER A 13 -5.08 -17.58 13.74
C SER A 13 -6.21 -17.52 12.71
N ASP A 14 -7.22 -16.67 12.92
CA ASP A 14 -8.38 -16.52 12.03
C ASP A 14 -8.01 -15.76 10.75
N GLN A 15 -7.14 -14.75 10.86
CA GLN A 15 -6.59 -14.06 9.69
C GLN A 15 -5.75 -14.98 8.82
N VAL A 16 -4.87 -15.79 9.41
CA VAL A 16 -4.03 -16.73 8.63
C VAL A 16 -4.90 -17.78 7.95
N ALA A 17 -5.92 -18.31 8.63
CA ALA A 17 -6.85 -19.26 8.05
C ALA A 17 -7.65 -18.64 6.90
N SER A 18 -8.15 -17.42 7.06
CA SER A 18 -8.90 -16.70 6.02
C SER A 18 -8.05 -16.36 4.79
N VAL A 19 -6.80 -15.93 5.01
CA VAL A 19 -5.85 -15.74 3.90
C VAL A 19 -5.57 -17.08 3.21
N LEU A 20 -5.37 -18.16 3.95
CA LEU A 20 -5.09 -19.46 3.35
C LEU A 20 -6.29 -19.98 2.54
N GLU A 21 -7.52 -19.74 2.98
CA GLU A 21 -8.75 -20.06 2.26
C GLU A 21 -8.87 -19.30 0.94
N LEU A 22 -8.51 -18.00 0.93
CA LEU A 22 -8.46 -17.18 -0.29
C LEU A 22 -7.50 -17.76 -1.36
N PHE A 23 -6.46 -18.47 -0.95
CA PHE A 23 -5.51 -19.14 -1.82
C PHE A 23 -5.76 -20.64 -1.96
N GLU A 24 -6.98 -21.12 -1.68
CA GLU A 24 -7.37 -22.54 -1.82
C GLU A 24 -6.46 -23.51 -1.04
N GLY A 25 -5.94 -23.09 0.11
CA GLY A 25 -4.99 -23.90 0.88
C GLY A 25 -3.53 -23.80 0.42
N ASN A 26 -3.23 -23.05 -0.65
CA ASN A 26 -1.88 -22.93 -1.18
C ASN A 26 -1.06 -21.90 -0.41
N ALA A 27 -0.39 -22.37 0.65
CA ALA A 27 0.45 -21.52 1.51
C ALA A 27 1.60 -20.82 0.75
N CYS A 28 2.20 -21.48 -0.26
CA CYS A 28 3.29 -20.89 -1.04
C CYS A 28 2.80 -19.72 -1.90
N ALA A 29 1.62 -19.86 -2.52
CA ALA A 29 0.99 -18.79 -3.30
C ALA A 29 0.61 -17.61 -2.39
N ALA A 30 0.02 -17.89 -1.22
CA ALA A 30 -0.34 -16.87 -0.24
C ALA A 30 0.89 -16.08 0.25
N MET A 31 1.96 -16.78 0.64
CA MET A 31 3.21 -16.13 1.06
C MET A 31 3.84 -15.31 -0.08
N GLY A 32 3.83 -15.83 -1.31
CA GLY A 32 4.32 -15.11 -2.48
C GLY A 32 3.56 -13.80 -2.72
N ALA A 33 2.23 -13.83 -2.63
CA ALA A 33 1.39 -12.65 -2.79
C ALA A 33 1.61 -11.61 -1.68
N LEU A 34 1.70 -12.04 -0.42
CA LEU A 34 1.98 -11.15 0.71
C LEU A 34 3.36 -10.49 0.61
N LEU A 35 4.37 -11.24 0.16
CA LEU A 35 5.71 -10.68 -0.09
C LEU A 35 5.67 -9.65 -1.22
N ALA A 36 4.93 -9.91 -2.30
CA ALA A 36 4.77 -8.95 -3.38
C ALA A 36 4.09 -7.65 -2.89
N GLU A 37 3.02 -7.77 -2.12
CA GLU A 37 2.31 -6.62 -1.53
C GLU A 37 3.22 -5.82 -0.58
N LEU A 38 3.98 -6.51 0.29
CA LEU A 38 4.94 -5.85 1.18
C LEU A 38 6.00 -5.05 0.40
N GLN A 39 6.52 -5.63 -0.69
CA GLN A 39 7.49 -4.94 -1.53
C GLN A 39 6.86 -3.74 -2.25
N PHE A 40 5.61 -3.85 -2.68
CA PHE A 40 4.85 -2.73 -3.25
C PHE A 40 4.69 -1.58 -2.24
N VAL A 41 4.22 -1.86 -1.03
CA VAL A 41 4.04 -0.86 0.04
C VAL A 41 5.37 -0.19 0.42
N ARG A 42 6.46 -0.96 0.50
CA ARG A 42 7.81 -0.42 0.71
C ARG A 42 8.24 0.53 -0.42
N GLY A 43 7.93 0.19 -1.66
CA GLY A 43 8.17 1.05 -2.81
C GLY A 43 7.41 2.36 -2.72
N GLN A 44 6.13 2.32 -2.35
CA GLN A 44 5.30 3.51 -2.13
C GLN A 44 5.85 4.39 -1.02
N LEU A 45 6.29 3.79 0.08
CA LEU A 45 6.85 4.53 1.20
C LEU A 45 8.17 5.22 0.81
N ALA A 46 9.07 4.52 0.11
CA ALA A 46 10.32 5.10 -0.37
C ALA A 46 10.08 6.25 -1.37
N LEU A 47 9.09 6.11 -2.25
CA LEU A 47 8.68 7.18 -3.16
C LEU A 47 8.14 8.40 -2.39
N CYS A 48 7.30 8.17 -1.39
CA CYS A 48 6.74 9.21 -0.55
C CYS A 48 7.84 9.92 0.24
N GLU A 49 8.77 9.18 0.84
CA GLU A 49 9.93 9.73 1.55
C GLU A 49 10.80 10.58 0.62
N ALA A 50 11.11 10.09 -0.58
CA ALA A 50 11.85 10.85 -1.58
C ALA A 50 11.10 12.13 -2.02
N GLY A 51 9.77 12.06 -2.15
CA GLY A 51 8.91 13.19 -2.51
C GLY A 51 8.73 14.23 -1.39
N MET A 52 8.69 13.78 -0.13
CA MET A 52 8.62 14.61 1.07
C MET A 52 9.99 15.17 1.51
N SER A 53 11.08 14.63 0.96
CA SER A 53 12.43 15.19 1.14
C SER A 53 12.52 16.64 0.65
N VAL A 54 13.51 17.38 1.15
CA VAL A 54 13.66 18.84 1.03
C VAL A 54 14.01 19.24 -0.42
N GLY A 55 13.06 19.14 -1.36
CA GLY A 55 13.21 19.76 -2.67
C GLY A 55 12.50 19.10 -3.85
N PHE A 56 12.17 17.81 -3.81
CA PHE A 56 11.70 17.11 -5.02
C PHE A 56 10.34 17.60 -5.53
N THR A 57 9.42 17.91 -4.61
CA THR A 57 8.06 18.40 -4.92
C THR A 57 7.91 19.92 -4.74
N ARG A 58 8.98 20.64 -4.39
CA ARG A 58 8.92 22.09 -4.17
C ARG A 58 8.72 22.83 -5.49
N GLY A 59 7.64 23.60 -5.59
CA GLY A 59 7.31 24.36 -6.81
C GLY A 59 6.59 23.53 -7.88
N TRP A 60 6.37 22.23 -7.66
CA TRP A 60 5.53 21.42 -8.51
C TRP A 60 4.07 21.57 -8.08
N VAL A 61 3.22 22.07 -8.99
CA VAL A 61 1.78 22.14 -8.81
C VAL A 61 1.17 21.17 -9.83
N PRO A 62 0.56 20.05 -9.41
CA PRO A 62 -0.11 19.16 -10.36
C PRO A 62 -1.25 19.92 -11.04
N SER A 63 -1.19 20.04 -12.36
CA SER A 63 -2.32 20.45 -13.17
C SER A 63 -3.02 19.19 -13.64
N PHE A 64 -4.22 18.94 -13.13
CA PHE A 64 -5.10 17.95 -13.72
C PHE A 64 -5.73 18.57 -14.96
N GLU A 65 -5.36 18.07 -16.15
CA GLU A 65 -6.20 18.27 -17.31
C GLU A 65 -7.50 17.50 -17.07
N ILE A 66 -8.52 18.22 -16.62
CA ILE A 66 -9.90 17.75 -16.67
C ILE A 66 -10.22 17.72 -18.16
N GLY A 67 -10.26 16.51 -18.73
CA GLY A 67 -10.48 16.27 -20.15
C GLY A 67 -11.49 17.25 -20.72
N GLY A 68 -10.97 18.12 -21.59
CA GLY A 68 -11.78 18.95 -22.45
C GLY A 68 -12.45 18.06 -23.47
N ASP A 69 -13.67 17.62 -23.16
CA ASP A 69 -14.68 17.27 -24.15
C ASP A 69 -15.94 18.08 -23.82
N SER A 70 -15.86 19.39 -24.04
CA SER A 70 -17.05 20.18 -24.33
C SER A 70 -16.83 21.01 -25.59
N ASN A 71 -17.22 20.40 -26.71
CA ASN A 71 -17.78 21.01 -27.91
C ASN A 71 -16.86 21.88 -28.80
N VAL A 72 -16.35 21.27 -29.89
CA VAL A 72 -16.45 21.79 -31.27
C VAL A 72 -16.43 20.66 -32.29
#